data_AF-A0A0G2AJ13-F1
#
_entry.id   AF-A0A0G2AJ13-F1
#
_cell.length_a   1.000
_cell.length_b   1.000
_cell.length_c   1.000
_cell.angle_alpha   90.00
_cell.angle_beta   90.00
_cell.angle_gamma   90.00
#
_symmetry.space_group_name_H-M   'P 1'
#
loop_
_entity.id
_entity.type
_entity.pdbx_description
1 polymer ?
#
loop_
_entity_poly.entity_id
_entity_poly.type
_entity_poly.pdbx_seq_one_letter_code
_entity_poly.pdbx_strand_id
1 'polypeptide(L)' 'EALIPKGDWKYVNNGLVLYGRYVCPARPHDCAAHPLTTLWPPAALRWPKAK' A
#
# COMPACT_ATOMS: atom_id res chain seq x y z
N GLU A 1 -16.09 -9.23 -7.74
CA GLU A 1 -15.32 -9.29 -6.49
C GLU A 1 -14.41 -10.54 -6.51
N ALA A 2 -13.27 -10.48 -7.22
CA ALA A 2 -12.33 -11.61 -7.33
C ALA A 2 -10.92 -11.17 -7.79
N LEU A 3 -10.45 -10.00 -7.34
CA LEU A 3 -9.12 -9.51 -7.72
C LEU A 3 -7.98 -10.43 -7.27
N ILE A 4 -8.19 -11.17 -6.16
CA ILE A 4 -7.19 -12.06 -5.58
C ILE A 4 -7.87 -13.41 -5.27
N PRO A 5 -7.34 -14.54 -5.79
CA PRO A 5 -7.80 -15.88 -5.43
C PRO A 5 -7.73 -16.14 -3.93
N LYS A 6 -8.68 -16.92 -3.39
CA LYS A 6 -8.76 -17.21 -1.94
C LYS A 6 -7.47 -17.81 -1.35
N GLY A 7 -6.76 -18.64 -2.12
CA GLY A 7 -5.50 -19.25 -1.69
C GLY A 7 -4.39 -18.23 -1.39
N ASP A 8 -4.46 -17.06 -2.03
CA ASP A 8 -3.40 -16.05 -1.97
C ASP A 8 -3.68 -14.94 -0.94
N TRP A 9 -4.86 -14.94 -0.32
CA TRP A 9 -5.26 -13.90 0.63
C TRP A 9 -4.27 -13.73 1.77
N LYS A 10 -3.75 -14.84 2.32
CA LYS A 10 -2.77 -14.78 3.41
C LYS A 10 -1.47 -14.09 2.97
N TYR A 11 -1.05 -14.27 1.71
CA TYR A 11 0.18 -13.67 1.21
C TYR A 11 -0.02 -12.20 0.88
N VAL A 12 -1.14 -11.85 0.23
CA VAL A 12 -1.41 -10.45 -0.11
C VAL A 12 -1.67 -9.62 1.14
N ASN A 13 -2.46 -10.11 2.10
CA ASN A 13 -2.70 -9.38 3.34
C ASN A 13 -1.41 -9.12 4.11
N ASN A 14 -0.55 -10.13 4.27
CA ASN A 14 0.76 -9.94 4.91
C ASN A 14 1.64 -8.99 4.11
N GLY A 15 1.65 -9.09 2.77
CA GLY A 15 2.38 -8.17 1.90
C GLY A 15 1.96 -6.71 2.09
N LEU A 16 0.66 -6.45 2.15
CA LEU A 16 0.12 -5.10 2.39
C LEU A 16 0.47 -4.58 3.79
N VAL A 17 0.43 -5.44 4.81
CA VAL A 17 0.83 -5.06 6.19
C VAL A 17 2.32 -4.71 6.24
N LEU A 18 3.19 -5.52 5.65
CA LEU A 18 4.63 -5.26 5.61
C LEU A 18 4.97 -4.02 4.77
N TYR A 19 4.26 -3.83 3.66
CA TYR A 19 4.38 -2.63 2.84
C TYR A 19 4.03 -1.38 3.64
N GLY A 20 2.89 -1.35 4.32
CA GLY A 20 2.51 -0.23 5.18
C GLY A 20 3.48 -0.01 6.34
N ARG A 21 4.09 -1.07 6.88
CA ARG A 21 5.03 -0.97 8.01
C ARG A 21 6.41 -0.43 7.60
N TYR A 22 6.95 -0.91 6.48
CA TYR A 22 8.35 -0.69 6.13
C TYR A 22 8.58 0.18 4.89
N VAL A 23 7.57 0.30 4.01
CA VAL A 23 7.67 1.12 2.79
C VAL A 23 6.85 2.39 2.94
N CYS A 24 5.55 2.27 3.25
CA CYS A 24 4.62 3.40 3.27
C CYS A 24 3.95 3.57 4.65
N PRO A 25 4.70 4.00 5.69
CA PRO A 25 4.13 4.26 7.02
C PRO A 25 3.07 5.37 7.02
N ALA A 26 2.20 5.36 8.02
CA ALA A 26 1.07 6.31 8.13
C ALA A 26 1.48 7.78 8.34
N ARG A 27 2.74 8.05 8.72
CA ARG A 27 3.26 9.40 8.90
C ARG A 27 3.68 9.99 7.55
N PRO A 28 3.50 11.31 7.30
CA PRO A 28 3.95 11.94 6.06
C PRO A 28 5.43 11.69 5.77
N HIS A 29 5.73 11.23 4.56
CA HIS A 29 7.08 11.03 4.02
C HIS A 29 7.02 11.08 2.48
N ASP A 30 8.19 10.99 1.84
CA ASP A 30 8.26 10.97 0.38
C ASP A 30 7.84 9.60 -0.17
N CYS A 31 6.71 9.57 -0.89
CA CYS A 31 6.15 8.38 -1.51
C CYS A 31 6.53 8.22 -3.00
N ALA A 32 7.26 9.17 -3.60
CA ALA A 32 7.49 9.21 -5.05
C ALA A 32 8.22 7.98 -5.58
N ALA A 33 9.14 7.42 -4.78
CA ALA A 33 9.94 6.26 -5.15
C ALA A 33 9.31 4.91 -4.75
N HIS A 34 8.08 4.90 -4.20
CA HIS A 34 7.48 3.63 -3.81
C HIS A 34 7.03 2.80 -5.02
N PRO A 35 7.18 1.46 -4.96
CA PRO A 35 6.76 0.58 -6.04
C PRO A 35 5.30 0.76 -6.48
N LEU A 36 4.38 0.94 -5.52
CA LEU A 36 2.96 1.10 -5.83
C LEU A 36 2.61 2.51 -6.32
N THR A 37 3.40 3.54 -5.93
CA THR A 37 3.22 4.90 -6.45
C THR A 37 3.61 4.98 -7.92
N THR A 38 4.62 4.23 -8.37
CA THR A 38 4.97 4.16 -9.81
C THR A 38 3.81 3.63 -10.64
N LEU A 39 3.05 2.66 -10.11
CA LEU A 39 1.88 2.11 -10.78
C LEU A 39 0.66 3.04 -10.69
N TRP A 40 0.54 3.80 -9.60
CA TRP A 40 -0.53 4.75 -9.38
C TRP A 40 -0.03 6.07 -8.76
N PRO A 41 0.48 6.99 -9.60
CA PRO A 41 1.12 8.24 -9.13
C PRO A 41 0.29 9.12 -8.20
N PRO A 42 -1.06 9.19 -8.31
CA PRO A 42 -1.87 9.96 -7.37
C PRO A 42 -1.75 9.50 -5.91
N ALA A 43 -1.23 8.30 -5.63
CA ALA A 43 -0.97 7.81 -4.28
C ALA A 43 -0.04 8.74 -3.48
N ALA A 44 0.94 9.36 -4.13
CA ALA A 44 1.98 10.15 -3.45
C ALA A 44 1.42 11.31 -2.63
N LEU A 45 0.26 11.82 -3.02
CA LEU A 45 -0.37 13.00 -2.41
C LEU A 45 -1.59 12.64 -1.54
N ARG A 46 -1.99 11.37 -1.49
CA ARG A 46 -3.21 10.93 -0.80
C ARG A 46 -2.87 10.33 0.56
N TRP A 47 -3.11 11.13 1.59
CA TRP A 47 -2.98 10.71 2.99
C TRP A 47 -4.35 10.52 3.60
N PRO A 48 -4.84 9.26 3.76
CA PRO A 48 -6.09 9.03 4.46
C PRO A 48 -5.93 9.44 5.91
N LYS A 49 -6.72 10.41 6.35
CA LYS A 49 -6.79 10.78 7.77
C LYS A 49 -7.43 9.62 8.52
N ALA A 50 -6.85 9.24 9.65
CA ALA A 50 -7.52 8.35 10.60
C ALA A 50 -8.85 9.00 10.99
N LYS A 51 -9.92 8.18 11.02
CA LYS A 51 -11.26 8.62 11.39
C LYS A 51 -11.42 8.63 12.90
#